data_AF-A0A7Z9FXC0-F1
#
_entry.id   AF-A0A7Z9FXC0-F1
#
_cell.length_a   1.000
_cell.length_b   1.000
_cell.length_c   1.000
_cell.angle_alpha   90.00
_cell.angle_beta   90.00
_cell.angle_gamma   90.00
#
_symmetry.space_group_name_H-M   'P 1'
#
loop_
_entity.id
_entity.type
_entity.pdbx_description
1 polymer ?
#
loop_
_entity_poly.entity_id
_entity_poly.type
_entity_poly.pdbx_seq_one_letter_code
_entity_poly.pdbx_strand_id
1 'polypeptide(L)'
;EGEKTSPSSEQIEVVLDELSIDPTEFNQSEDTSFHNRQQLEFFSLNYVSADYALDVVEPFLTPGNIAVSVDLNTNTLIVRDVPKVLIDIDQIIAHIDINTDKQNKRQIPDD
;
A
#
# COMPACT_ATOMS: atom_id res chain seq x y z
N GLU A 1 33.72 22.80 -41.63
CA GLU A 1 33.96 22.62 -40.18
C GLU A 1 32.70 22.03 -39.55
N GLY A 2 32.86 21.09 -38.61
CA GLY A 2 31.77 20.61 -37.75
C GLY A 2 31.25 19.21 -38.05
N GLU A 3 31.98 18.19 -37.59
CA GLU A 3 31.46 16.85 -37.27
C GLU A 3 30.33 16.94 -36.22
N LYS A 4 29.32 16.05 -36.27
CA LYS A 4 29.04 15.08 -35.18
C LYS A 4 27.90 14.11 -35.53
N THR A 5 28.13 12.89 -35.08
CA THR A 5 27.46 11.60 -35.22
C THR A 5 26.21 11.37 -34.34
N SER A 6 25.25 10.56 -34.86
CA SER A 6 24.41 9.52 -34.17
C SER A 6 23.17 9.95 -33.33
N PRO A 7 22.28 9.02 -32.88
CA PRO A 7 21.14 8.44 -33.63
C PRO A 7 19.80 8.40 -32.84
N SER A 8 18.73 7.89 -33.48
CA SER A 8 17.52 7.25 -32.90
C SER A 8 16.64 8.03 -31.92
N SER A 9 15.39 8.26 -32.31
CA SER A 9 14.24 8.31 -31.40
C SER A 9 13.00 7.87 -32.17
N GLU A 10 12.66 6.59 -31.99
CA GLU A 10 11.40 5.99 -32.37
C GLU A 10 10.28 6.78 -31.68
N GLN A 11 9.52 7.57 -32.44
CA GLN A 11 8.40 8.33 -31.89
C GLN A 11 7.22 7.38 -31.75
N ILE A 12 6.99 6.94 -30.52
CA ILE A 12 5.74 6.32 -30.08
C ILE A 12 4.58 7.28 -30.34
N GLU A 13 3.77 6.94 -31.34
CA GLU A 13 2.54 7.63 -31.71
C GLU A 13 1.47 7.34 -30.65
N VAL A 14 1.19 8.33 -29.80
CA VAL A 14 0.04 8.31 -28.89
C VAL A 14 -1.22 8.58 -29.71
N VAL A 15 -1.85 7.52 -30.20
CA VAL A 15 -3.20 7.56 -30.77
C VAL A 15 -4.18 7.71 -29.62
N LEU A 16 -4.63 8.94 -29.39
CA LEU A 16 -5.74 9.24 -28.50
C LEU A 16 -7.05 9.03 -29.29
N ASP A 17 -7.47 7.77 -29.41
CA ASP A 17 -8.78 7.44 -29.99
C ASP A 17 -9.85 7.68 -28.93
N GLU A 18 -10.80 8.56 -29.26
CA GLU A 18 -11.86 9.04 -28.38
C GLU A 18 -12.76 7.87 -27.93
N LEU A 19 -12.64 7.48 -26.66
CA LEU A 19 -13.56 6.53 -26.03
C LEU A 19 -14.96 7.17 -25.92
N SER A 20 -15.77 6.96 -26.95
CA SER A 20 -17.23 7.11 -26.90
C SER A 20 -17.80 6.00 -26.03
N ILE A 21 -17.95 6.26 -24.73
CA ILE A 21 -18.46 5.30 -23.75
C ILE A 21 -19.99 5.27 -23.87
N ASP A 22 -20.51 4.21 -24.48
CA ASP A 22 -21.95 3.94 -24.55
C ASP A 22 -22.45 3.46 -23.16
N PRO A 23 -23.42 4.15 -22.52
CA PRO A 23 -23.76 3.91 -21.10
C PRO A 23 -24.59 2.63 -20.84
N THR A 24 -24.66 1.70 -21.80
CA THR A 24 -25.60 0.56 -21.75
C THR A 24 -24.92 -0.81 -21.66
N GLU A 25 -23.61 -0.89 -21.44
CA GLU A 25 -22.89 -2.17 -21.32
C GLU A 25 -22.45 -2.49 -19.88
N PHE A 26 -23.34 -2.27 -18.91
CA PHE A 26 -23.19 -2.70 -17.51
C PHE A 26 -23.48 -4.21 -17.33
N ASN A 27 -22.97 -5.05 -18.23
CA ASN A 27 -23.16 -6.51 -18.20
C ASN A 27 -22.00 -7.24 -18.91
N GLN A 28 -20.78 -6.74 -18.76
CA GLN A 28 -19.59 -7.49 -19.12
C GLN A 28 -18.98 -8.00 -17.82
N SER A 29 -18.92 -9.33 -17.71
CA SER A 29 -18.17 -10.07 -16.70
C SER A 29 -16.82 -9.40 -16.46
N GLU A 30 -16.74 -8.63 -15.37
CA GLU A 30 -15.52 -8.00 -14.93
C GLU A 30 -14.50 -9.13 -14.75
N ASP A 31 -13.40 -9.04 -15.50
CA ASP A 31 -12.21 -9.83 -15.24
C ASP A 31 -11.69 -9.42 -13.85
N THR A 32 -12.32 -9.97 -12.82
CA THR A 32 -12.00 -9.72 -11.40
C THR A 32 -10.66 -10.35 -10.99
N SER A 33 -9.88 -10.85 -11.95
CA SER A 33 -8.59 -11.53 -11.77
C SER A 33 -7.51 -10.61 -11.18
N PHE A 34 -7.68 -9.29 -11.30
CA PHE A 34 -6.75 -8.33 -10.71
C PHE A 34 -6.90 -8.16 -9.19
N HIS A 35 -8.06 -8.50 -8.62
CA HIS A 35 -8.33 -8.33 -7.18
C HIS A 35 -7.59 -9.34 -6.28
N ASN A 36 -6.95 -10.35 -6.87
CA ASN A 36 -6.17 -11.35 -6.12
C ASN A 36 -4.66 -11.23 -6.34
N ARG A 37 -4.20 -10.18 -7.03
CA ARG A 37 -2.76 -9.96 -7.23
C ARG A 37 -2.18 -9.29 -6.00
N GLN A 38 -1.02 -9.79 -5.55
CA GLN A 38 -0.29 -9.17 -4.46
C GLN A 38 0.15 -7.75 -4.84
N GLN A 39 -0.05 -6.82 -3.94
CA GLN A 39 0.37 -5.42 -4.02
C GLN A 39 1.42 -5.15 -2.96
N LEU A 40 2.27 -4.16 -3.20
CA LEU A 40 3.29 -3.69 -2.26
C LEU A 40 2.84 -2.37 -1.67
N GLU A 41 2.74 -2.31 -0.35
CA GLU A 41 2.30 -1.12 0.38
C GLU A 41 3.28 -0.73 1.48
N PHE A 42 3.31 0.56 1.78
CA PHE A 42 4.25 1.19 2.70
C PHE A 42 3.46 1.92 3.79
N PHE A 43 3.58 1.43 5.03
CA PHE A 43 2.90 1.99 6.19
C PHE A 43 3.92 2.75 7.05
N SER A 44 3.89 4.08 7.00
CA SER A 44 4.74 4.92 7.85
C SER A 44 4.10 5.11 9.22
N LEU A 45 4.81 4.74 10.28
CA LEU A 45 4.31 4.81 11.66
C LEU A 45 4.94 6.00 12.40
N ASN A 46 4.15 6.69 13.22
CA ASN A 46 4.56 7.93 13.88
C ASN A 46 4.81 7.76 15.38
N TYR A 47 4.05 6.88 16.02
CA TYR A 47 4.02 6.70 17.47
C TYR A 47 4.51 5.34 17.91
N VAL A 48 4.23 4.30 17.14
CA VAL A 48 4.73 2.94 17.40
C VAL A 48 5.91 2.60 16.50
N SER A 49 6.77 1.71 16.97
CA SER A 49 7.89 1.21 16.17
C SER A 49 7.40 0.23 15.11
N ALA A 50 7.97 0.29 13.91
CA ALA A 50 7.63 -0.60 12.81
C ALA A 50 7.94 -2.08 13.10
N ASP A 51 8.93 -2.36 13.95
CA ASP A 51 9.24 -3.70 14.47
C ASP A 51 8.09 -4.26 15.34
N TYR A 52 7.53 -3.43 16.22
CA TYR A 52 6.36 -3.79 17.00
C TYR A 52 5.13 -3.98 16.13
N ALA A 53 4.94 -3.11 15.13
CA ALA A 53 3.84 -3.25 14.19
C ALA A 53 3.93 -4.56 13.38
N LEU A 54 5.14 -4.98 12.99
CA LEU A 54 5.36 -6.27 12.33
C LEU A 54 4.82 -7.43 13.19
N ASP A 55 5.22 -7.50 14.46
CA ASP A 55 4.79 -8.57 15.39
C ASP A 55 3.26 -8.63 15.52
N VAL A 56 2.61 -7.46 15.52
CA VAL A 56 1.15 -7.34 15.58
C VAL A 56 0.47 -7.77 14.28
N VAL A 57 1.03 -7.43 13.11
CA VAL A 57 0.40 -7.70 11.81
C VAL A 57 0.71 -9.08 11.25
N GLU A 58 1.84 -9.68 11.63
CA GLU A 58 2.30 -11.00 11.18
C GLU A 58 1.21 -12.09 11.22
N PRO A 59 0.41 -12.26 12.30
CA PRO A 59 -0.63 -13.28 12.33
C PRO A 59 -1.82 -13.03 11.37
N PHE A 60 -1.95 -11.82 10.81
CA PHE A 60 -3.02 -11.44 9.88
C PHE A 60 -2.61 -11.57 8.41
N LEU A 61 -1.32 -11.81 8.13
CA LEU A 61 -0.80 -11.94 6.78
C LEU A 61 -1.18 -13.27 6.13
N THR A 62 -1.27 -13.28 4.80
CA THR A 62 -1.60 -14.49 4.05
C THR A 62 -0.47 -15.53 4.14
N PRO A 63 -0.72 -16.78 4.54
CA PRO A 63 0.31 -17.80 4.59
C PRO A 63 0.79 -18.20 3.18
N GLY A 64 2.11 -18.29 2.96
CA GLY A 64 2.70 -19.06 1.85
C GLY A 64 3.30 -18.29 0.67
N ASN A 65 3.24 -16.95 0.60
CA ASN A 65 4.03 -16.17 -0.36
C ASN A 65 4.10 -14.65 -0.08
N ILE A 66 4.09 -14.27 1.19
CA ILE A 66 4.15 -12.85 1.61
C ILE A 66 5.59 -12.37 1.75
N ALA A 67 5.82 -11.10 1.40
CA ALA A 67 7.05 -10.42 1.74
C ALA A 67 6.70 -9.28 2.70
N VAL A 68 7.14 -9.41 3.94
CA VAL A 68 7.02 -8.35 4.94
C VAL A 68 8.42 -7.93 5.35
N SER A 69 8.65 -6.64 5.48
CA SER A 69 9.94 -6.07 5.87
C SER A 69 9.73 -4.78 6.62
N VAL A 70 10.69 -4.42 7.48
CA VAL A 70 10.64 -3.21 8.27
C VAL A 70 11.84 -2.34 7.91
N ASP A 71 11.57 -1.07 7.64
CA ASP A 71 12.60 -0.05 7.52
C ASP A 71 12.70 0.74 8.83
N LEU A 72 13.68 0.40 9.65
CA LEU A 72 13.91 1.03 10.95
C LEU A 72 14.38 2.49 10.84
N ASN A 73 14.97 2.88 9.70
CA ASN A 73 15.47 4.24 9.48
C ASN A 73 14.34 5.25 9.29
N THR A 74 13.28 4.84 8.60
CA THR A 74 12.08 5.66 8.35
C THR A 74 10.89 5.29 9.21
N ASN A 75 11.03 4.26 10.06
CA ASN A 75 9.95 3.67 10.84
C ASN A 75 8.75 3.28 9.95
N THR A 76 9.04 2.58 8.85
CA THR A 76 8.05 2.16 7.85
C THR A 76 7.94 0.64 7.82
N LEU A 77 6.71 0.13 7.88
CA LEU A 77 6.42 -1.27 7.62
C LEU A 77 6.07 -1.45 6.14
N ILE A 78 6.76 -2.37 5.47
CA ILE A 78 6.64 -2.65 4.04
C ILE A 78 6.00 -4.02 3.90
N VAL A 79 4.81 -4.09 3.30
CA VAL A 79 4.03 -5.33 3.21
C VAL A 79 3.68 -5.61 1.76
N ARG A 80 3.92 -6.86 1.32
CA ARG A 80 3.48 -7.39 0.04
C ARG A 80 2.45 -8.49 0.24
N ASP A 81 1.19 -8.16 0.04
CA ASP A 81 0.06 -9.08 0.21
C ASP A 81 -1.12 -8.71 -0.72
N VAL A 82 -2.21 -9.47 -0.68
CA VAL A 82 -3.44 -9.18 -1.42
C VAL A 82 -4.11 -7.90 -0.91
N PRO A 83 -4.77 -7.12 -1.78
CA PRO A 83 -5.41 -5.83 -1.42
C PRO A 83 -6.30 -5.91 -0.20
N LYS A 84 -7.08 -6.99 -0.07
CA LYS A 84 -7.98 -7.18 1.07
C LYS A 84 -7.23 -7.19 2.41
N VAL A 85 -6.12 -7.93 2.47
CA VAL A 85 -5.30 -8.03 3.69
C VAL A 85 -4.60 -6.71 3.97
N LEU A 86 -4.11 -6.01 2.95
CA LEU A 86 -3.48 -4.69 3.13
C LEU A 86 -4.43 -3.67 3.77
N ILE A 87 -5.72 -3.69 3.38
CA ILE A 87 -6.75 -2.87 4.03
C ILE A 87 -6.96 -3.26 5.50
N ASP A 88 -6.97 -4.55 5.81
CA ASP A 88 -7.06 -5.02 7.20
C ASP A 88 -5.82 -4.57 8.01
N ILE A 89 -4.62 -4.66 7.43
CA ILE A 89 -3.36 -4.22 8.03
C ILE A 89 -3.37 -2.70 8.29
N ASP A 90 -3.83 -1.89 7.34
CA ASP A 90 -3.96 -0.43 7.51
C ASP A 90 -4.80 -0.08 8.75
N GLN A 91 -5.94 -0.75 8.93
CA GLN A 91 -6.83 -0.53 10.07
C GLN A 91 -6.18 -0.94 11.40
N ILE A 92 -5.44 -2.05 11.42
CA ILE A 92 -4.71 -2.51 12.61
C ILE A 92 -3.64 -1.48 12.97
N ILE A 93 -2.86 -1.01 11.99
CA ILE A 93 -1.81 -0.01 12.16
C ILE A 93 -2.40 1.31 12.67
N ALA A 94 -3.51 1.77 12.09
CA ALA A 94 -4.19 2.98 12.54
C ALA A 94 -4.69 2.88 14.00
N HIS A 95 -4.99 1.67 14.49
CA HIS A 95 -5.40 1.45 15.87
C HIS A 95 -4.23 1.44 16.86
N ILE A 96 -3.07 0.92 16.45
CA ILE A 96 -1.88 0.85 17.31
C ILE A 96 -1.04 2.13 17.24
N ASP A 97 -0.99 2.83 16.10
CA ASP A 97 -0.22 4.07 15.88
C ASP A 97 -0.93 5.29 16.46
N ILE A 98 -1.34 5.21 17.72
CA ILE A 98 -1.99 6.29 18.45
C ILE A 98 -1.01 6.94 19.43
N ASN A 99 -1.12 8.27 19.56
CA ASN A 99 -0.35 9.01 20.55
C ASN A 99 -0.82 8.67 21.98
N THR A 100 -0.13 7.71 22.61
CA THR A 100 -0.47 7.23 23.96
C THR A 100 -0.29 8.28 25.06
N ASP A 101 0.43 9.38 24.78
CA ASP A 101 0.65 10.48 25.74
C ASP A 101 -0.67 11.13 26.22
N LYS A 102 -1.75 10.98 25.46
CA LYS A 102 -3.08 11.52 25.81
C LYS A 102 -4.03 10.55 26.50
N GLN A 103 -3.71 9.25 26.57
CA GLN A 103 -4.64 8.25 27.12
C GLN A 103 -4.43 7.97 28.62
N ASN A 104 -3.27 8.34 29.18
CA ASN A 104 -2.96 8.11 30.60
C ASN A 104 -3.41 9.25 31.55
N LYS A 105 -4.48 9.98 31.21
CA LYS A 105 -5.03 11.08 32.05
C LYS A 105 -6.46 10.89 32.53
N ARG A 106 -7.04 9.70 32.39
CA ARG A 106 -8.37 9.36 32.92
C ARG A 106 -8.34 7.98 33.56
N GLN A 107 -7.81 7.90 34.78
CA GLN A 107 -8.21 6.94 35.83
C GLN A 107 -7.32 7.13 37.06
N ILE A 108 -7.59 8.20 37.81
CA ILE A 108 -7.45 8.17 39.26
C ILE A 108 -8.83 8.61 39.76
N PRO A 109 -9.72 7.70 40.16
CA PRO A 109 -10.83 8.11 41.00
C PRO A 109 -10.23 8.61 42.32
N ASP A 110 -10.46 9.89 42.60
CA ASP A 110 -10.23 10.49 43.91
C ASP A 110 -11.27 9.88 44.86
N ASP A 111 -10.84 8.97 45.73
CA ASP A 111 -11.51 8.60 46.98
C ASP A 111 -10.47 8.19 48.04
#